data_AF-A0A955ZQ59-F1
#
_entry.id   AF-A0A955ZQ59-F1
#
_cell.length_a   1.000
_cell.length_b   1.000
_cell.length_c   1.000
_cell.angle_alpha   90.00
_cell.angle_beta   90.00
_cell.angle_gamma   90.00
#
_symmetry.space_group_name_H-M   'P 1'
#
loop_
_entity.id
_entity.type
_entity.pdbx_description
1 polymer ?
#
loop_
_entity_poly.entity_id
_entity_poly.type
_entity_poly.pdbx_seq_one_letter_code
_entity_poly.pdbx_strand_id
1 'polypeptide(L)'
;MSAYDRNRRYLLCEHCGAPVEVQPRAGSATCGHCRAPLEVRMRPEAAVAPPTAGSEPERLALLVAQERRFVPPPDVAVLLAGDRVAPAKENQAWATWTELRRQAGEEEAARRLFLLTLSLAETLFERQDLLRQRALTESALAVLTDPSQRQVLHALLARSALRAGDAQAAEAWIALCNPRSEDLLADTAYRFARAYLDTASGALSRVLLVLGAGDVPLSDAYGPECAVLCANAWERMGELEIAAEVLVMVRRDLGPLAHRRVIRFIQAHAAWQLCPRSLAEAQRRAEAMEPMPMHGGQVAGLLLTLMGVYCLVWAAGGVVLPLAGVALGFDSDGLGWGIAVVCGGLVGLMTLPFGINVWRLNKREHTLRLRGTSHVAHVLSCTQMERPVEGSIPIDIELLVTPDDAPAHRYRTQTMIVARMQSNFAVGSTLIFRVDPKDAARVQLEVPVQR
;
A
#
# COMPACT_ATOMS: atom_id res chain seq x y z
N MET A 1 4.34 11.43 36.37
CA MET A 1 5.05 12.00 35.21
C MET A 1 5.18 10.92 34.15
N SER A 2 4.83 11.24 32.92
CA SER A 2 4.76 10.27 31.82
C SER A 2 6.13 9.87 31.29
N ALA A 3 6.20 8.67 30.72
CA ALA A 3 7.36 8.19 29.97
C ALA A 3 7.52 8.88 28.62
N TYR A 4 6.65 9.82 28.23
CA TYR A 4 6.74 10.65 27.02
C TYR A 4 6.91 12.15 27.28
N ASP A 5 7.03 12.55 28.56
CA ASP A 5 7.31 13.94 28.95
C ASP A 5 8.53 14.47 28.16
N ARG A 6 8.33 15.62 27.50
CA ARG A 6 9.36 16.29 26.69
C ARG A 6 10.57 16.68 27.53
N ASN A 7 10.42 16.92 28.83
CA ASN A 7 11.54 17.27 29.71
C ASN A 7 12.42 16.06 30.09
N ARG A 8 11.96 14.84 29.79
CA ARG A 8 12.76 13.61 29.90
C ARG A 8 13.33 13.30 28.53
N ARG A 9 14.47 12.61 28.50
CA ARG A 9 15.10 12.17 27.25
C ARG A 9 15.53 10.72 27.39
N TYR A 10 15.30 9.93 26.35
CA TYR A 10 15.72 8.55 26.31
C TYR A 10 16.57 8.31 25.07
N LEU A 11 17.72 7.68 25.23
CA LEU A 11 18.61 7.32 24.14
C LEU A 11 18.91 5.81 24.21
N LEU A 12 19.16 5.18 23.07
CA LEU A 12 19.62 3.80 23.03
C LEU A 12 21.12 3.75 23.29
N CYS A 13 21.52 2.91 24.24
CA CYS A 13 22.91 2.55 24.44
C CYS A 13 23.50 1.97 23.15
N GLU A 14 24.65 2.48 22.71
CA GLU A 14 25.30 2.02 21.47
C GLU A 14 25.79 0.57 21.53
N HIS A 15 25.96 0.04 22.74
CA HIS A 15 26.56 -1.28 22.95
C HIS A 15 25.50 -2.39 23.10
N CYS A 16 24.47 -2.17 23.93
CA CYS A 16 23.45 -3.18 24.21
C CYS A 16 22.05 -2.84 23.69
N GLY A 17 21.83 -1.64 23.16
CA GLY A 17 20.52 -1.21 22.67
C GLY A 17 19.46 -1.02 23.76
N ALA A 18 19.83 -0.98 25.04
CA ALA A 18 18.91 -0.68 26.14
C ALA A 18 18.56 0.82 26.15
N PRO A 19 17.31 1.20 26.50
CA PRO A 19 16.96 2.60 26.70
C PRO A 19 17.65 3.17 27.95
N VAL A 20 18.25 4.34 27.80
CA VAL A 20 18.96 5.07 28.85
C VAL A 20 18.29 6.42 29.03
N GLU A 21 17.77 6.69 30.23
CA GLU A 21 17.28 8.01 30.59
C GLU A 21 18.47 8.97 30.75
N VAL A 22 18.40 10.11 30.08
CA VAL A 22 19.45 11.12 30.08
C VAL A 22 18.85 12.50 30.30
N GLN A 23 19.67 13.46 30.68
CA GLN A 23 19.24 14.85 30.72
C GLN A 23 19.04 15.39 29.28
N PRO A 24 18.09 16.32 29.04
CA PRO A 24 17.93 16.95 27.73
C PRO A 24 19.17 17.76 27.29
N ARG A 25 19.92 18.28 28.27
CA ARG A 25 21.16 19.04 28.06
C ARG A 25 22.32 18.12 27.68
N ALA A 26 23.34 18.70 27.04
CA ALA A 26 24.55 17.96 26.73
C ALA A 26 25.27 17.49 28.01
N GLY A 27 25.94 16.34 27.95
CA GLY A 27 26.65 15.75 29.08
C GLY A 27 27.06 14.30 28.83
N SER A 28 27.25 13.54 29.89
CA SER A 28 27.49 12.10 29.84
C SER A 28 26.49 11.35 30.69
N ALA A 29 26.21 10.11 30.30
CA ALA A 29 25.40 9.17 31.06
C ALA A 29 26.06 7.79 31.05
N THR A 30 25.63 6.91 31.95
CA THR A 30 26.10 5.52 31.98
C THR A 30 24.90 4.60 31.78
N CYS A 31 25.01 3.67 30.83
CA CYS A 31 23.95 2.70 30.60
C CYS A 31 23.74 1.83 31.86
N GLY A 32 22.53 1.82 32.42
CA GLY A 32 22.21 1.00 33.59
C GLY A 32 22.37 -0.50 33.38
N HIS A 33 22.26 -0.97 32.13
CA HIS A 33 22.36 -2.40 31.77
C HIS A 33 23.80 -2.89 31.58
N CYS A 34 24.52 -2.39 30.56
CA CYS A 34 25.89 -2.84 30.26
C CYS A 34 27.01 -1.96 30.84
N ARG A 35 26.68 -0.90 31.58
CA ARG A 35 27.63 0.07 32.16
C ARG A 35 28.50 0.86 31.17
N ALA A 36 28.25 0.73 29.86
CA ALA A 36 28.95 1.53 28.85
C ALA A 36 28.64 3.03 29.04
N PRO A 37 29.65 3.91 28.91
CA PRO A 37 29.43 5.36 28.89
C PRO A 37 28.67 5.76 27.61
N LEU A 38 27.86 6.80 27.72
CA LEU A 38 27.10 7.39 26.63
C LEU A 38 27.38 8.89 26.59
N GLU A 39 27.84 9.38 25.45
CA GLU A 39 27.91 10.81 25.19
C GLU A 39 26.52 11.34 24.84
N VAL A 40 26.05 12.35 25.58
CA VAL A 40 24.74 12.96 25.39
C VAL A 40 24.97 14.32 24.74
N ARG A 41 24.61 14.44 23.46
CA ARG A 41 24.59 15.74 22.76
C ARG A 41 23.39 16.56 23.21
N MET A 42 23.38 17.88 23.05
CA MET A 42 22.17 18.67 23.28
C MET A 42 21.02 18.18 22.38
N ARG A 43 19.79 18.10 22.89
CA ARG A 43 18.65 17.75 22.04
C ARG A 43 18.50 18.85 20.98
N PRO A 44 18.42 18.52 19.68
CA PRO A 44 18.16 19.52 18.68
C PRO A 44 16.70 19.96 18.83
N GLU A 45 16.48 21.11 19.48
CA GLU A 45 15.17 21.74 19.67
C GLU A 45 14.89 22.82 18.62
N ALA A 46 15.67 22.86 17.53
CA ALA A 46 15.53 23.89 16.51
C ALA A 46 14.07 24.03 16.10
N ALA A 47 13.54 25.24 16.31
CA ALA A 47 12.19 25.58 15.92
C ALA A 47 12.05 25.34 14.41
N VAL A 48 10.85 24.91 14.05
CA VAL A 48 10.47 24.72 12.67
C VAL A 48 10.73 25.99 11.88
N ALA A 49 11.34 25.85 10.70
CA ALA A 49 11.44 26.95 9.76
C ALA A 49 10.04 27.53 9.48
N PRO A 50 9.87 28.86 9.47
CA PRO A 50 8.58 29.46 9.20
C PRO A 50 8.05 28.99 7.83
N PRO A 51 6.72 28.90 7.66
CA PRO A 51 6.15 28.57 6.35
C PRO A 51 6.70 29.52 5.28
N THR A 52 7.08 28.95 4.15
CA THR A 52 7.41 29.69 2.92
C THR A 52 6.22 30.55 2.50
N ALA A 53 6.51 31.70 1.89
CA ALA A 53 5.52 32.75 1.60
C ALA A 53 4.51 32.42 0.47
N GLY A 54 4.34 31.15 0.10
CA GLY A 54 3.42 30.70 -0.95
C GLY A 54 1.96 30.65 -0.50
N SER A 55 1.06 30.72 -1.48
CA SER A 55 -0.36 30.47 -1.24
C SER A 55 -0.61 29.00 -0.90
N GLU A 56 -1.71 28.69 -0.21
CA GLU A 56 -2.05 27.30 0.13
C GLU A 56 -2.28 26.42 -1.12
N PRO A 57 -2.98 26.86 -2.18
CA PRO A 57 -3.15 26.06 -3.40
C PRO A 57 -1.82 25.70 -4.07
N GLU A 58 -0.86 26.62 -4.14
CA GLU A 58 0.47 26.36 -4.70
C GLU A 58 1.22 25.31 -3.88
N ARG A 59 1.15 25.41 -2.55
CA ARG A 59 1.74 24.43 -1.64
C ARG A 59 1.13 23.04 -1.86
N LEU A 60 -0.20 22.94 -1.95
CA LEU A 60 -0.86 21.65 -2.20
C LEU A 60 -0.49 21.07 -3.57
N ALA A 61 -0.36 21.89 -4.61
CA ALA A 61 0.10 21.45 -5.93
C ALA A 61 1.54 20.88 -5.87
N LEU A 62 2.43 21.52 -5.10
CA LEU A 62 3.78 21.01 -4.86
C LEU A 62 3.77 19.66 -4.12
N LEU A 63 2.90 19.50 -3.12
CA LEU A 63 2.75 18.24 -2.39
C LEU A 63 2.26 17.12 -3.30
N VAL A 64 1.28 17.37 -4.17
CA VAL A 64 0.79 16.41 -5.16
C VAL A 64 1.93 15.97 -6.09
N ALA A 65 2.78 16.89 -6.55
CA ALA A 65 3.90 16.58 -7.44
C ALA A 65 4.98 15.68 -6.79
N GLN A 66 5.02 15.62 -5.45
CA GLN A 66 5.93 14.76 -4.69
C GLN A 66 5.38 13.37 -4.43
N GLU A 67 4.12 13.10 -4.81
CA GLU A 67 3.49 11.81 -4.61
C GLU A 67 4.22 10.73 -5.41
N ARG A 68 5.15 10.08 -4.73
CA ARG A 68 5.94 8.98 -5.25
C ARG A 68 5.77 7.82 -4.30
N ARG A 69 5.55 6.63 -4.87
CA ARG A 69 5.56 5.41 -4.09
C ARG A 69 6.88 5.34 -3.34
N PHE A 70 6.78 5.30 -2.02
CA PHE A 70 7.96 5.21 -1.18
C PHE A 70 8.62 3.83 -1.38
N VAL A 71 9.80 3.80 -2.01
CA VAL A 71 10.58 2.58 -2.21
C VAL A 71 11.83 2.66 -1.32
N PRO A 72 11.99 1.76 -0.33
CA PRO A 72 13.18 1.74 0.49
C PRO A 72 14.42 1.37 -0.35
N PRO A 73 15.61 1.93 -0.04
CA PRO A 73 16.86 1.51 -0.65
C PRO A 73 17.07 -0.02 -0.56
N PRO A 74 17.70 -0.68 -1.55
CA PRO A 74 17.76 -2.15 -1.61
C PRO A 74 18.32 -2.83 -0.37
N ASP A 75 19.33 -2.24 0.27
CA ASP A 75 19.98 -2.74 1.49
C ASP A 75 19.05 -2.66 2.73
N VAL A 76 18.18 -1.65 2.78
CA VAL A 76 17.11 -1.58 3.80
C VAL A 76 15.96 -2.52 3.42
N ALA A 77 15.57 -2.56 2.15
CA ALA A 77 14.43 -3.34 1.66
C ALA A 77 14.55 -4.84 1.98
N VAL A 78 15.75 -5.42 1.90
CA VAL A 78 16.00 -6.84 2.24
C VAL A 78 15.81 -7.16 3.72
N LEU A 79 15.74 -6.15 4.59
CA LEU A 79 15.47 -6.31 6.02
C LEU A 79 13.97 -6.27 6.33
N LEU A 80 13.13 -5.85 5.39
CA LEU A 80 11.72 -5.57 5.61
C LEU A 80 10.81 -6.70 5.10
N ALA A 81 9.70 -6.88 5.80
CA ALA A 81 8.54 -7.67 5.38
C ALA A 81 7.32 -6.75 5.32
N GLY A 82 7.21 -5.99 4.22
CA GLY A 82 6.26 -4.89 4.10
C GLY A 82 6.80 -3.61 4.73
N ASP A 83 6.09 -3.09 5.73
CA ASP A 83 6.39 -1.86 6.47
C ASP A 83 7.22 -2.07 7.75
N ARG A 84 7.57 -3.33 8.04
CA ARG A 84 8.21 -3.74 9.29
C ARG A 84 9.48 -4.52 9.02
N VAL A 85 10.35 -4.58 10.02
CA VAL A 85 11.52 -5.47 9.99
C VAL A 85 11.04 -6.92 10.04
N ALA A 86 11.53 -7.74 9.11
CA ALA A 86 11.24 -9.17 9.09
C ALA A 86 11.77 -9.82 10.38
N PRO A 87 10.99 -10.67 11.10
CA PRO A 87 11.41 -11.22 12.39
C PRO A 87 12.78 -11.93 12.35
N ALA A 88 13.07 -12.68 11.28
CA ALA A 88 14.35 -13.36 11.10
C ALA A 88 15.54 -12.43 10.81
N LYS A 89 15.28 -11.14 10.53
CA LYS A 89 16.28 -10.12 10.17
C LYS A 89 16.44 -9.06 11.24
N GLU A 90 15.80 -9.21 12.39
CA GLU A 90 15.80 -8.17 13.42
C GLU A 90 17.20 -7.85 13.96
N ASN A 91 18.00 -8.86 14.30
CA ASN A 91 19.37 -8.63 14.77
C ASN A 91 20.23 -7.92 13.71
N GLN A 92 20.04 -8.28 12.43
CA GLN A 92 20.70 -7.62 11.31
C GLN A 92 20.25 -6.16 11.20
N ALA A 93 18.94 -5.89 11.31
CA ALA A 93 18.41 -4.54 11.27
C ALA A 93 18.94 -3.65 12.40
N TRP A 94 19.05 -4.16 13.62
CA TRP A 94 19.64 -3.40 14.73
C TRP A 94 21.12 -3.10 14.53
N ALA A 95 21.88 -4.05 14.00
CA ALA A 95 23.29 -3.84 13.65
C ALA A 95 23.43 -2.78 12.55
N THR A 96 22.66 -2.89 11.47
CA THR A 96 22.63 -1.91 10.37
C THR A 96 22.20 -0.52 10.87
N TRP A 97 21.16 -0.44 11.70
CA TRP A 97 20.71 0.83 12.27
C TRP A 97 21.79 1.50 13.13
N THR A 98 22.48 0.73 13.97
CA THR A 98 23.56 1.25 14.82
C THR A 98 24.71 1.79 13.99
N GLU A 99 25.06 1.10 12.90
CA GLU A 99 26.12 1.55 12.00
C GLU A 99 25.72 2.81 11.22
N LEU A 100 24.53 2.84 10.63
CA LEU A 100 23.99 4.02 9.95
C LEU A 100 23.92 5.23 10.89
N ARG A 101 23.64 5.03 12.18
CA ARG A 101 23.63 6.11 13.17
C ARG A 101 25.01 6.76 13.33
N ARG A 102 26.10 5.99 13.27
CA ARG A 102 27.47 6.53 13.33
C ARG A 102 27.81 7.31 12.07
N GLN A 103 27.26 6.90 10.93
CA GLN A 103 27.50 7.48 9.61
C GLN A 103 26.50 8.59 9.24
N ALA A 104 25.59 8.98 10.14
CA ALA A 104 24.48 9.90 9.85
C ALA A 104 24.89 11.33 9.44
N GLY A 105 26.19 11.65 9.44
CA GLY A 105 26.71 12.86 8.81
C GLY A 105 26.67 12.82 7.28
N GLU A 106 26.57 11.61 6.69
CA GLU A 106 26.37 11.39 5.26
C GLU A 106 24.87 11.35 4.93
N GLU A 107 24.46 12.10 3.91
CA GLU A 107 23.04 12.28 3.55
C GLU A 107 22.32 10.94 3.28
N GLU A 108 22.98 10.05 2.53
CA GLU A 108 22.40 8.75 2.18
C GLU A 108 22.30 7.82 3.40
N ALA A 109 23.29 7.84 4.29
CA ALA A 109 23.24 7.09 5.55
C ALA A 109 22.14 7.63 6.48
N ALA A 110 21.98 8.95 6.57
CA ALA A 110 20.91 9.60 7.32
C ALA A 110 19.53 9.20 6.77
N ARG A 111 19.35 9.20 5.45
CA ARG A 111 18.11 8.74 4.80
C ARG A 111 17.80 7.29 5.15
N ARG A 112 18.77 6.38 5.06
CA ARG A 112 18.58 4.96 5.42
C ARG A 112 18.29 4.78 6.90
N LEU A 113 18.99 5.52 7.76
CA LEU A 113 18.76 5.55 9.20
C LEU A 113 17.32 5.93 9.51
N PHE A 114 16.83 7.01 8.90
CA PHE A 114 15.46 7.49 9.08
C PHE A 114 14.43 6.39 8.74
N LEU A 115 14.57 5.74 7.60
CA LEU A 115 13.64 4.69 7.14
C LEU A 115 13.65 3.45 8.04
N LEU A 116 14.84 3.00 8.40
CA LEU A 116 15.00 1.87 9.28
C LEU A 116 14.50 2.19 10.70
N THR A 117 14.61 3.44 11.14
CA THR A 117 14.01 3.94 12.40
C THR A 117 12.49 3.80 12.37
N LEU A 118 11.83 4.25 11.30
CA LEU A 118 10.36 4.12 11.17
C LEU A 118 9.93 2.65 11.22
N SER A 119 10.65 1.77 10.51
CA SER A 119 10.34 0.34 10.43
C SER A 119 10.56 -0.38 11.76
N LEU A 120 11.67 -0.10 12.45
CA LEU A 120 11.95 -0.65 13.79
C LEU A 120 10.99 -0.10 14.84
N ALA A 121 10.58 1.17 14.73
CA ALA A 121 9.62 1.76 15.65
C ALA A 121 8.25 1.08 15.55
N GLU A 122 7.82 0.69 14.35
CA GLU A 122 6.59 -0.08 14.16
C GLU A 122 6.72 -1.50 14.75
N THR A 123 7.86 -2.17 14.55
CA THR A 123 8.13 -3.47 15.19
C THR A 123 8.08 -3.40 16.72
N LEU A 124 8.68 -2.36 17.32
CA LEU A 124 8.65 -2.16 18.78
C LEU A 124 7.25 -1.82 19.29
N PHE A 125 6.46 -1.08 18.50
CA PHE A 125 5.08 -0.77 18.82
C PHE A 125 4.23 -2.05 18.93
N GLU A 126 4.33 -2.96 17.97
CA GLU A 126 3.59 -4.23 18.01
C GLU A 126 3.92 -5.08 19.24
N ARG A 127 5.16 -4.97 19.75
CA ARG A 127 5.62 -5.63 20.97
C ARG A 127 5.28 -4.88 22.25
N GLN A 128 4.65 -3.72 22.15
CA GLN A 128 4.36 -2.84 23.28
C GLN A 128 5.64 -2.38 24.03
N ASP A 129 6.81 -2.37 23.37
CA ASP A 129 8.06 -1.84 23.94
C ASP A 129 8.18 -0.33 23.66
N LEU A 130 7.24 0.42 24.25
CA LEU A 130 7.07 1.85 24.03
C LEU A 130 8.31 2.65 24.47
N LEU A 131 8.97 2.23 25.55
CA LEU A 131 10.15 2.94 26.05
C LEU A 131 11.34 2.79 25.10
N ARG A 132 11.58 1.58 24.58
CA ARG A 132 12.64 1.37 23.58
C ARG A 132 12.28 2.04 22.26
N GLN A 133 11.00 2.08 21.87
CA GLN A 133 10.52 2.83 20.71
C GLN A 133 10.83 4.33 20.84
N ARG A 134 10.54 4.92 22.03
CA ARG A 134 10.89 6.31 22.35
C ARG A 134 12.39 6.53 22.24
N ALA A 135 13.19 5.66 22.88
CA ALA A 135 14.65 5.78 22.88
C ALA A 135 15.26 5.64 21.46
N LEU A 136 14.73 4.73 20.65
CA LEU A 136 15.10 4.56 19.24
C LEU A 136 14.88 5.86 18.47
N THR A 137 13.68 6.41 18.58
CA THR A 137 13.26 7.61 17.84
C THR A 137 14.08 8.84 18.27
N GLU A 138 14.27 9.03 19.57
CA GLU A 138 15.09 10.14 20.10
C GLU A 138 16.59 9.99 19.79
N SER A 139 17.10 8.76 19.66
CA SER A 139 18.48 8.53 19.21
C SER A 139 18.69 8.89 17.75
N ALA A 140 17.73 8.59 16.88
CA ALA A 140 17.78 9.00 15.48
C ALA A 140 17.67 10.54 15.37
N LEU A 141 16.73 11.15 16.09
CA LEU A 141 16.60 12.62 16.18
C LEU A 141 17.89 13.33 16.62
N ALA A 142 18.73 12.67 17.43
CA ALA A 142 19.97 13.26 17.92
C ALA A 142 21.06 13.41 16.84
N VAL A 143 20.94 12.69 15.71
CA VAL A 143 21.96 12.67 14.65
C VAL A 143 21.43 13.12 13.30
N LEU A 144 20.12 13.01 13.04
CA LEU A 144 19.52 13.48 11.79
C LEU A 144 19.51 15.02 11.72
N THR A 145 19.91 15.55 10.58
CA THR A 145 19.99 17.01 10.34
C THR A 145 18.83 17.52 9.48
N ASP A 146 18.27 16.69 8.61
CA ASP A 146 17.16 17.05 7.72
C ASP A 146 15.90 17.44 8.52
N PRO A 147 15.36 18.66 8.34
CA PRO A 147 14.20 19.14 9.08
C PRO A 147 12.93 18.29 8.85
N SER A 148 12.70 17.82 7.63
CA SER A 148 11.52 17.04 7.27
C SER A 148 11.52 15.68 7.97
N GLN A 149 12.65 14.97 7.95
CA GLN A 149 12.83 13.71 8.67
C GLN A 149 12.64 13.89 10.18
N ARG A 150 13.20 14.95 10.77
CA ARG A 150 13.02 15.25 12.19
C ARG A 150 11.56 15.53 12.55
N GLN A 151 10.86 16.28 11.71
CA GLN A 151 9.43 16.54 11.89
C GLN A 151 8.61 15.24 11.89
N VAL A 152 8.90 14.29 10.99
CA VAL A 152 8.22 12.99 10.97
C VAL A 152 8.46 12.23 12.27
N LEU A 153 9.68 12.26 12.82
CA LEU A 153 10.00 11.62 14.10
C LEU A 153 9.35 12.32 15.30
N HIS A 154 9.21 13.65 15.29
CA HIS A 154 8.43 14.38 16.30
C HIS A 154 6.95 14.01 16.26
N ALA A 155 6.37 13.93 15.06
CA ALA A 155 4.99 13.48 14.87
C ALA A 155 4.79 12.02 15.33
N LEU A 156 5.79 11.15 15.13
CA LEU A 156 5.78 9.79 15.67
C LEU A 156 5.78 9.78 17.21
N LEU A 157 6.66 10.57 17.84
CA LEU A 157 6.70 10.71 19.30
C LEU A 157 5.38 11.24 19.86
N ALA A 158 4.72 12.18 19.17
CA ALA A 158 3.42 12.69 19.57
C ALA A 158 2.34 11.59 19.58
N ARG A 159 2.28 10.77 18.52
CA ARG A 159 1.34 9.65 18.47
C ARG A 159 1.63 8.61 19.55
N SER A 160 2.90 8.28 19.80
CA SER A 160 3.28 7.36 20.87
C SER A 160 2.97 7.92 22.27
N ALA A 161 3.14 9.22 22.49
CA ALA A 161 2.76 9.89 23.74
C ALA A 161 1.25 9.77 24.00
N LEU A 162 0.43 10.02 22.98
CA LEU A 162 -1.01 9.90 23.08
C LEU A 162 -1.46 8.45 23.34
N ARG A 163 -0.81 7.46 22.72
CA ARG A 163 -1.05 6.03 23.01
C ARG A 163 -0.73 5.67 24.46
N ALA A 164 0.29 6.30 25.02
CA ALA A 164 0.62 6.17 26.44
C ALA A 164 -0.33 6.95 27.37
N GLY A 165 -1.40 7.55 26.83
CA GLY A 165 -2.39 8.32 27.59
C GLY A 165 -1.95 9.74 27.94
N ASP A 166 -0.87 10.25 27.34
CA ASP A 166 -0.32 11.58 27.63
C ASP A 166 -0.56 12.56 26.48
N ALA A 167 -1.77 13.12 26.47
CA ALA A 167 -2.18 14.13 25.50
C ALA A 167 -1.37 15.43 25.61
N GLN A 168 -0.91 15.79 26.82
CA GLN A 168 -0.12 17.01 27.02
C GLN A 168 1.26 16.88 26.38
N ALA A 169 1.95 15.75 26.58
CA ALA A 169 3.21 15.50 25.88
C ALA A 169 3.00 15.38 24.36
N ALA A 170 1.89 14.79 23.91
CA ALA A 170 1.57 14.73 22.49
C ALA A 170 1.49 16.13 21.86
N GLU A 171 0.78 17.07 22.48
CA GLU A 171 0.76 18.48 22.04
C GLU A 171 2.17 19.11 22.06
N ALA A 172 2.95 18.85 23.12
CA ALA A 172 4.29 19.40 23.25
C ALA A 172 5.26 18.91 22.15
N TRP A 173 5.05 17.70 21.60
CA TRP A 173 5.77 17.17 20.46
C TRP A 173 5.23 17.71 19.12
N ILE A 174 3.91 17.80 18.94
CA ILE A 174 3.29 18.39 17.74
C ILE A 174 3.68 19.86 17.56
N ALA A 175 3.85 20.60 18.65
CA ALA A 175 4.28 22.00 18.62
C ALA A 175 5.69 22.21 17.99
N LEU A 176 6.46 21.13 17.81
CA LEU A 176 7.76 21.14 17.12
C LEU A 176 7.66 20.81 15.62
N CYS A 177 6.46 20.63 15.07
CA CYS A 177 6.23 20.30 13.67
C CYS A 177 5.74 21.52 12.87
N ASN A 178 6.13 21.62 11.60
CA ASN A 178 5.56 22.58 10.65
C ASN A 178 4.15 22.16 10.25
N PRO A 179 3.11 22.95 10.55
CA PRO A 179 1.78 22.67 10.04
C PRO A 179 1.65 22.86 8.52
N ARG A 180 2.62 23.51 7.87
CA ARG A 180 2.62 23.82 6.44
C ARG A 180 3.94 23.39 5.79
N SER A 181 4.39 22.17 6.09
CA SER A 181 5.57 21.60 5.42
C SER A 181 5.35 21.55 3.90
N GLU A 182 6.41 21.80 3.13
CA GLU A 182 6.43 21.57 1.69
C GLU A 182 6.89 20.15 1.34
N ASP A 183 7.41 19.39 2.30
CA ASP A 183 7.68 17.96 2.13
C ASP A 183 6.41 17.15 2.43
N LEU A 184 5.96 16.35 1.47
CA LEU A 184 4.72 15.57 1.55
C LEU A 184 4.70 14.60 2.73
N LEU A 185 5.81 13.92 3.02
CA LEU A 185 5.86 12.96 4.11
C LEU A 185 5.77 13.67 5.46
N ALA A 186 6.50 14.77 5.64
CA ALA A 186 6.47 15.58 6.85
C ALA A 186 5.13 16.30 7.08
N ASP A 187 4.50 16.82 6.02
CA ASP A 187 3.15 17.40 6.07
C ASP A 187 2.12 16.34 6.49
N THR A 188 2.14 15.18 5.82
CA THR A 188 1.27 14.05 6.14
C THR A 188 1.49 13.57 7.58
N ALA A 189 2.74 13.47 8.04
CA ALA A 189 3.05 13.03 9.41
C ALA A 189 2.48 13.99 10.46
N TYR A 190 2.60 15.31 10.24
CA TYR A 190 1.99 16.33 11.09
C TYR A 190 0.46 16.17 11.11
N ARG A 191 -0.17 16.15 9.93
CA ARG A 191 -1.63 16.03 9.80
C ARG A 191 -2.14 14.77 10.47
N PHE A 192 -1.45 13.65 10.27
CA PHE A 192 -1.77 12.40 10.94
C PHE A 192 -1.67 12.54 12.46
N ALA A 193 -0.57 13.08 13.00
CA ALA A 193 -0.44 13.26 14.45
C ALA A 193 -1.51 14.18 15.04
N ARG A 194 -1.84 15.28 14.36
CA ARG A 194 -2.89 16.22 14.77
C ARG A 194 -4.28 15.59 14.73
N ALA A 195 -4.63 14.94 13.63
CA ALA A 195 -5.88 14.20 13.48
C ALA A 195 -6.04 13.08 14.52
N TYR A 196 -4.94 12.39 14.82
CA TYR A 196 -4.89 11.34 15.82
C TYR A 196 -5.19 11.88 17.23
N LEU A 197 -4.65 13.06 17.58
CA LEU A 197 -4.95 13.78 18.81
C LEU A 197 -6.39 14.33 18.85
N ASP A 198 -6.86 14.91 17.75
CA ASP A 198 -8.24 15.40 17.64
C ASP A 198 -9.26 14.26 17.74
N THR A 199 -8.95 13.08 17.19
CA THR A 199 -9.77 11.88 17.35
C THR A 199 -9.87 11.46 18.83
N ALA A 200 -8.74 11.39 19.54
CA ALA A 200 -8.73 11.00 20.95
C ALA A 200 -9.47 11.99 21.86
N SER A 201 -9.48 13.28 21.49
CA SER A 201 -10.21 14.33 22.21
C SER A 201 -11.67 14.50 21.77
N GLY A 202 -12.12 13.73 20.76
CA GLY A 202 -13.48 13.83 20.22
C GLY A 202 -13.73 15.07 19.35
N ALA A 203 -12.69 15.80 18.95
CA ALA A 203 -12.77 16.98 18.09
C ALA A 203 -12.88 16.61 16.60
N LEU A 204 -13.92 15.87 16.23
CA LEU A 204 -14.06 15.19 14.93
C LEU A 204 -14.03 16.15 13.72
N SER A 205 -14.65 17.33 13.83
CA SER A 205 -14.60 18.32 12.74
C SER A 205 -13.19 18.81 12.45
N ARG A 206 -12.30 18.83 13.46
CA ARG A 206 -10.89 19.22 13.27
C ARG A 206 -10.10 18.12 12.55
N VAL A 207 -10.45 16.84 12.76
CA VAL A 207 -9.89 15.71 12.02
C VAL A 207 -10.11 15.92 10.52
N LEU A 208 -11.35 16.22 10.12
CA LEU A 208 -11.71 16.47 8.72
C LEU A 208 -11.06 17.74 8.16
N LEU A 209 -10.96 18.81 8.97
CA LEU A 209 -10.27 20.04 8.57
C LEU A 209 -8.77 19.79 8.27
N VAL A 210 -8.12 18.93 9.05
CA VAL A 210 -6.68 18.65 8.91
C VAL A 210 -6.38 17.60 7.83
N LEU A 211 -7.21 16.56 7.68
CA LEU A 211 -6.98 15.50 6.70
C LEU A 211 -7.64 15.77 5.34
N GLY A 212 -8.55 16.74 5.27
CA GLY A 212 -9.35 17.01 4.08
C GLY A 212 -10.42 15.94 3.84
N ALA A 213 -11.26 16.21 2.84
CA ALA A 213 -12.26 15.27 2.33
C ALA A 213 -11.74 14.50 1.10
N GLY A 214 -10.41 14.40 0.94
CA GLY A 214 -9.72 13.84 -0.23
C GLY A 214 -8.98 14.89 -1.07
N ASP A 215 -9.19 16.17 -0.78
CA ASP A 215 -8.57 17.33 -1.43
C ASP A 215 -7.14 17.63 -0.94
N VAL A 216 -6.78 17.09 0.23
CA VAL A 216 -5.43 17.22 0.79
C VAL A 216 -4.59 16.02 0.35
N PRO A 217 -3.44 16.23 -0.33
CA PRO A 217 -2.54 15.15 -0.69
C PRO A 217 -1.91 14.55 0.58
N LEU A 218 -1.98 13.21 0.68
CA LEU A 218 -1.40 12.47 1.79
C LEU A 218 -0.42 11.44 1.23
N SER A 219 0.73 11.30 1.89
CA SER A 219 1.70 10.24 1.57
C SER A 219 1.09 8.85 1.79
N ASP A 220 1.28 7.95 0.82
CA ASP A 220 0.93 6.53 0.90
C ASP A 220 1.42 5.84 2.19
N ALA A 221 2.52 6.34 2.76
CA ALA A 221 3.07 5.82 4.01
C ALA A 221 2.05 5.85 5.16
N TYR A 222 1.17 6.86 5.21
CA TYR A 222 0.15 7.03 6.28
C TYR A 222 -1.29 7.11 5.76
N GLY A 223 -1.48 7.05 4.43
CA GLY A 223 -2.81 7.12 3.80
C GLY A 223 -3.85 6.18 4.43
N PRO A 224 -3.56 4.88 4.65
CA PRO A 224 -4.52 3.96 5.25
C PRO A 224 -4.98 4.36 6.66
N GLU A 225 -4.06 4.78 7.53
CA GLU A 225 -4.38 5.20 8.90
C GLU A 225 -5.15 6.52 8.92
N CYS A 226 -4.75 7.50 8.09
CA CYS A 226 -5.47 8.75 7.93
C CYS A 226 -6.91 8.51 7.44
N ALA A 227 -7.10 7.62 6.47
CA ALA A 227 -8.43 7.26 5.97
C ALA A 227 -9.33 6.64 7.05
N VAL A 228 -8.77 5.85 7.97
CA VAL A 228 -9.53 5.34 9.14
C VAL A 228 -9.97 6.49 10.04
N LEU A 229 -9.10 7.45 10.33
CA LEU A 229 -9.46 8.60 11.16
C LEU A 229 -10.54 9.47 10.48
N CYS A 230 -10.44 9.71 9.18
CA CYS A 230 -11.46 10.41 8.40
C CYS A 230 -12.80 9.66 8.42
N ALA A 231 -12.79 8.36 8.11
CA ALA A 231 -14.00 7.54 8.10
C ALA A 231 -14.66 7.52 9.50
N ASN A 232 -13.87 7.40 10.56
CA ASN A 232 -14.38 7.47 11.93
C ASN A 232 -15.00 8.83 12.25
N ALA A 233 -14.40 9.94 11.80
CA ALA A 233 -14.94 11.27 11.98
C ALA A 233 -16.28 11.45 11.26
N TRP A 234 -16.38 11.04 9.99
CA TRP A 234 -17.62 11.04 9.22
C TRP A 234 -18.71 10.17 9.87
N GLU A 235 -18.38 8.95 10.26
CA GLU A 235 -19.34 8.03 10.88
C GLU A 235 -19.91 8.63 12.17
N ARG A 236 -19.05 9.18 13.04
CA ARG A 236 -19.48 9.77 14.31
C ARG A 236 -20.25 11.08 14.13
N MET A 237 -20.12 11.73 12.97
CA MET A 237 -20.95 12.87 12.58
C MET A 237 -22.28 12.46 11.92
N GLY A 238 -22.53 11.16 11.75
CA GLY A 238 -23.78 10.62 11.18
C GLY A 238 -23.69 10.24 9.70
N GLU A 239 -22.57 10.52 9.04
CA GLU A 239 -22.36 10.31 7.60
C GLU A 239 -21.80 8.91 7.31
N LEU A 240 -22.57 7.88 7.63
CA LEU A 240 -22.14 6.48 7.50
C LEU A 240 -21.75 6.11 6.07
N GLU A 241 -22.50 6.61 5.09
CA GLU A 241 -22.29 6.34 3.67
C GLU A 241 -20.93 6.83 3.18
N ILE A 242 -20.58 8.06 3.54
CA ILE A 242 -19.29 8.69 3.22
C ILE A 242 -18.16 7.92 3.91
N ALA A 243 -18.34 7.60 5.20
CA ALA A 243 -17.36 6.83 5.96
C ALA A 243 -17.06 5.46 5.35
N ALA A 244 -18.09 4.74 4.91
CA ALA A 244 -17.93 3.44 4.26
C ALA A 244 -17.22 3.59 2.91
N GLU A 245 -17.58 4.59 2.10
CA GLU A 245 -16.93 4.83 0.81
C GLU A 245 -15.43 5.12 0.97
N VAL A 246 -15.03 5.92 1.95
CA VAL A 246 -13.61 6.18 2.26
C VAL A 246 -12.84 4.88 2.50
N LEU A 247 -13.41 3.93 3.26
CA LEU A 247 -12.76 2.64 3.53
C LEU A 247 -12.77 1.70 2.31
N VAL A 248 -13.80 1.75 1.47
CA VAL A 248 -13.86 1.02 0.19
C VAL A 248 -12.77 1.53 -0.75
N MET A 249 -12.60 2.85 -0.86
CA MET A 249 -11.55 3.47 -1.67
C MET A 249 -10.16 2.99 -1.24
N VAL A 250 -9.85 2.95 0.06
CA VAL A 250 -8.55 2.42 0.54
C VAL A 250 -8.30 0.99 0.05
N ARG A 251 -9.30 0.10 0.11
CA ARG A 251 -9.15 -1.28 -0.36
C ARG A 251 -8.96 -1.35 -1.88
N ARG A 252 -9.73 -0.56 -2.64
CA ARG A 252 -9.69 -0.51 -4.10
C ARG A 252 -8.39 0.08 -4.63
N ASP A 253 -7.95 1.18 -4.02
CA ASP A 253 -6.95 2.08 -4.58
C ASP A 253 -5.54 1.78 -4.06
N LEU A 254 -5.42 1.39 -2.77
CA LEU A 254 -4.13 1.06 -2.14
C LEU A 254 -3.92 -0.46 -2.01
N GLY A 255 -4.92 -1.25 -2.35
CA GLY A 255 -4.84 -2.71 -2.44
C GLY A 255 -4.91 -3.46 -1.10
N PRO A 256 -4.68 -4.79 -1.12
CA PRO A 256 -4.97 -5.66 0.03
C PRO A 256 -4.02 -5.44 1.22
N LEU A 257 -2.79 -5.00 1.00
CA LEU A 257 -1.84 -4.71 2.08
C LEU A 257 -2.30 -3.49 2.89
N ALA A 258 -2.77 -2.42 2.22
CA ALA A 258 -3.33 -1.25 2.88
C ALA A 258 -4.59 -1.61 3.68
N HIS A 259 -5.47 -2.45 3.12
CA HIS A 259 -6.63 -2.94 3.86
C HIS A 259 -6.24 -3.71 5.14
N ARG A 260 -5.20 -4.56 5.09
CA ARG A 260 -4.69 -5.22 6.31
C ARG A 260 -4.17 -4.22 7.35
N ARG A 261 -3.53 -3.13 6.91
CA ARG A 261 -3.09 -2.03 7.80
C ARG A 261 -4.28 -1.33 8.45
N VAL A 262 -5.34 -1.03 7.69
CA VAL A 262 -6.61 -0.50 8.23
C VAL A 262 -7.14 -1.36 9.36
N ILE A 263 -7.27 -2.68 9.14
CA ILE A 263 -7.79 -3.60 10.15
C ILE A 263 -6.89 -3.63 11.39
N ARG A 264 -5.57 -3.73 11.21
CA ARG A 264 -4.63 -3.72 12.34
C ARG A 264 -4.69 -2.41 13.12
N PHE A 265 -4.77 -1.29 12.43
CA PHE A 265 -4.87 0.02 13.06
C PHE A 265 -6.14 0.13 13.91
N ILE A 266 -7.30 -0.30 13.39
CA ILE A 266 -8.55 -0.32 14.16
C ILE A 266 -8.41 -1.21 15.41
N GLN A 267 -7.85 -2.42 15.26
CA GLN A 267 -7.63 -3.35 16.37
C GLN A 267 -6.70 -2.79 17.44
N ALA A 268 -5.60 -2.16 17.05
CA ALA A 268 -4.64 -1.52 17.96
C ALA A 268 -5.25 -0.36 18.76
N HIS A 269 -6.37 0.20 18.29
CA HIS A 269 -7.09 1.30 18.93
C HIS A 269 -8.52 0.91 19.31
N ALA A 270 -8.74 -0.36 19.70
CA ALA A 270 -10.08 -0.85 20.05
C ALA A 270 -10.78 0.00 21.13
N ALA A 271 -10.03 0.58 22.07
CA ALA A 271 -10.55 1.47 23.10
C ALA A 271 -11.23 2.74 22.54
N TRP A 272 -10.86 3.18 21.33
CA TRP A 272 -11.44 4.35 20.69
C TRP A 272 -12.68 4.05 19.87
N GLN A 273 -13.02 2.75 19.69
CA GLN A 273 -14.14 2.31 18.88
C GLN A 273 -14.11 2.98 17.49
N LEU A 274 -13.02 2.78 16.75
CA LEU A 274 -12.86 3.36 15.42
C LEU A 274 -13.72 2.61 14.40
N CYS A 275 -14.52 3.35 13.64
CA CYS A 275 -15.31 2.85 12.51
C CYS A 275 -16.23 1.63 12.82
N PRO A 276 -17.01 1.63 13.94
CA PRO A 276 -17.73 0.43 14.38
C PRO A 276 -18.79 -0.05 13.37
N ARG A 277 -19.36 0.85 12.56
CA ARG A 277 -20.38 0.51 11.55
C ARG A 277 -19.84 0.59 10.13
N SER A 278 -19.06 1.62 9.80
CA SER A 278 -18.57 1.87 8.43
C SER A 278 -17.65 0.77 7.92
N LEU A 279 -16.86 0.12 8.79
CA LEU A 279 -16.00 -0.98 8.38
C LEU A 279 -16.81 -2.17 7.86
N ALA A 280 -17.86 -2.56 8.58
CA ALA A 280 -18.72 -3.68 8.18
C ALA A 280 -19.50 -3.35 6.90
N GLU A 281 -19.95 -2.09 6.75
CA GLU A 281 -20.60 -1.63 5.53
C GLU A 281 -19.64 -1.63 4.33
N ALA A 282 -18.42 -1.14 4.51
CA ALA A 282 -17.38 -1.17 3.47
C ALA A 282 -17.03 -2.60 3.04
N GLN A 283 -17.02 -3.55 3.99
CA GLN A 283 -16.81 -4.98 3.69
C GLN A 283 -17.95 -5.54 2.82
N ARG A 284 -19.21 -5.29 3.21
CA ARG A 284 -20.38 -5.70 2.40
C ARG A 284 -20.34 -5.15 0.98
N ARG A 285 -20.00 -3.86 0.83
CA ARG A 285 -19.86 -3.22 -0.50
C ARG A 285 -18.74 -3.84 -1.31
N ALA A 286 -17.58 -4.05 -0.70
CA ALA A 286 -16.46 -4.66 -1.38
C ALA A 286 -16.78 -6.10 -1.82
N GLU A 287 -17.52 -6.87 -1.03
CA GLU A 287 -17.98 -8.21 -1.39
C GLU A 287 -19.04 -8.18 -2.51
N ALA A 288 -19.94 -7.19 -2.52
CA ALA A 288 -20.91 -6.99 -3.59
C ALA A 288 -20.27 -6.48 -4.90
N MET A 289 -19.20 -5.70 -4.80
CA MET A 289 -18.44 -5.16 -5.93
C MET A 289 -17.38 -6.11 -6.45
N GLU A 290 -16.91 -7.08 -5.65
CA GLU A 290 -16.01 -8.11 -6.14
C GLU A 290 -16.77 -8.87 -7.24
N PRO A 291 -16.39 -8.68 -8.52
CA PRO A 291 -17.03 -9.42 -9.59
C PRO A 291 -16.84 -10.89 -9.23
N MET A 292 -17.95 -11.66 -9.15
CA MET A 292 -17.97 -13.07 -8.76
C MET A 292 -16.62 -13.69 -9.06
N PRO A 293 -15.82 -14.06 -8.05
CA PRO A 293 -14.38 -14.18 -8.19
C PRO A 293 -14.02 -15.05 -9.39
N MET A 294 -13.67 -14.39 -10.49
CA MET A 294 -12.76 -14.96 -11.48
C MET A 294 -11.34 -15.02 -10.90
N HIS A 295 -11.18 -15.15 -9.58
CA HIS A 295 -10.04 -15.84 -8.96
C HIS A 295 -10.05 -17.34 -9.33
N GLY A 296 -11.20 -17.84 -9.78
CA GLY A 296 -11.26 -19.00 -10.65
C GLY A 296 -10.56 -18.82 -11.99
N GLY A 297 -10.20 -17.64 -12.49
CA GLY A 297 -9.64 -17.51 -13.85
C GLY A 297 -8.39 -18.38 -14.08
N GLN A 298 -7.44 -18.39 -13.13
CA GLN A 298 -6.29 -19.31 -13.22
C GLN A 298 -6.70 -20.75 -12.92
N VAL A 299 -7.50 -20.99 -11.88
CA VAL A 299 -7.89 -22.35 -11.44
C VAL A 299 -8.92 -22.97 -12.40
N ALA A 300 -10.03 -22.32 -12.68
CA ALA A 300 -10.98 -22.61 -13.76
C ALA A 300 -10.33 -22.63 -15.15
N GLY A 301 -9.41 -21.72 -15.50
CA GLY A 301 -8.67 -21.83 -16.76
C GLY A 301 -7.85 -23.12 -16.84
N LEU A 302 -7.17 -23.48 -15.74
CA LEU A 302 -6.47 -24.75 -15.60
C LEU A 302 -7.44 -25.95 -15.59
N LEU A 303 -8.54 -25.90 -14.85
CA LEU A 303 -9.55 -26.95 -14.76
C LEU A 303 -10.26 -27.19 -16.10
N LEU A 304 -10.60 -26.13 -16.84
CA LEU A 304 -11.17 -26.22 -18.19
C LEU A 304 -10.16 -26.80 -19.18
N THR A 305 -8.89 -26.44 -19.04
CA THR A 305 -7.81 -27.04 -19.82
C THR A 305 -7.68 -28.53 -19.50
N LEU A 306 -7.64 -28.91 -18.22
CA LEU A 306 -7.53 -30.30 -17.77
C LEU A 306 -8.76 -31.12 -18.17
N MET A 307 -9.97 -30.56 -18.04
CA MET A 307 -11.22 -31.17 -18.48
C MET A 307 -11.21 -31.36 -19.99
N GLY A 308 -10.74 -30.37 -20.76
CA GLY A 308 -10.60 -30.47 -22.20
C GLY A 308 -9.64 -31.58 -22.61
N VAL A 309 -8.47 -31.68 -21.98
CA VAL A 309 -7.51 -32.78 -22.20
C VAL A 309 -8.15 -34.12 -21.83
N TYR A 310 -8.80 -34.21 -20.67
CA TYR A 310 -9.44 -35.44 -20.20
C TYR A 310 -10.49 -35.94 -21.19
N CYS A 311 -11.38 -35.05 -21.66
CA CYS A 311 -12.41 -35.39 -22.64
C CYS A 311 -11.82 -35.83 -23.98
N LEU A 312 -10.73 -35.21 -24.45
CA LEU A 312 -10.04 -35.63 -25.68
C LEU A 312 -9.37 -36.99 -25.53
N VAL A 313 -8.72 -37.26 -24.39
CA VAL A 313 -8.10 -38.55 -24.09
C VAL A 313 -9.16 -39.65 -24.01
N TRP A 314 -10.30 -39.37 -23.36
CA TRP A 314 -11.44 -40.30 -23.30
C TRP A 314 -12.05 -40.56 -24.67
N ALA A 315 -12.24 -39.54 -25.49
CA ALA A 315 -12.73 -39.70 -26.86
C ALA A 315 -11.77 -40.56 -27.69
N ALA A 316 -10.46 -40.31 -27.60
CA ALA A 316 -9.45 -41.10 -28.30
C ALA A 316 -9.42 -42.56 -27.81
N GLY A 317 -9.43 -42.80 -26.50
CA GLY A 317 -9.46 -44.14 -25.92
C GLY A 317 -10.76 -44.90 -26.19
N GLY A 318 -11.89 -44.19 -26.21
CA GLY A 318 -13.21 -44.70 -26.56
C GLY A 318 -13.37 -45.05 -28.04
N VAL A 319 -12.46 -44.64 -28.92
CA VAL A 319 -12.35 -45.17 -30.30
C VAL A 319 -11.56 -46.48 -30.32
N VAL A 320 -10.50 -46.57 -29.53
CA VAL A 320 -9.58 -47.74 -29.51
C VAL A 320 -10.23 -48.97 -28.87
N LEU A 321 -10.97 -48.79 -27.77
CA LEU A 321 -11.59 -49.89 -27.02
C LEU A 321 -12.69 -50.65 -27.79
N PRO A 322 -13.65 -50.00 -28.48
CA PRO A 322 -14.63 -50.69 -29.31
C PRO A 322 -14.00 -51.34 -30.55
N LEU A 323 -13.00 -50.73 -31.17
CA LEU A 323 -12.26 -51.35 -32.28
C LEU A 323 -11.56 -52.65 -31.84
N ALA A 324 -10.97 -52.66 -30.64
CA ALA A 324 -10.42 -53.87 -30.03
C ALA A 324 -11.52 -54.88 -29.64
N GLY A 325 -12.66 -54.42 -29.12
CA GLY A 325 -13.80 -55.26 -28.75
C GLY A 325 -14.45 -55.96 -29.95
N VAL A 326 -14.59 -55.26 -31.09
CA VAL A 326 -15.04 -55.83 -32.37
C VAL A 326 -14.03 -56.87 -32.87
N ALA A 327 -12.73 -56.61 -32.76
CA ALA A 327 -11.70 -57.58 -33.11
C ALA A 327 -11.69 -58.82 -32.19
N LEU A 328 -12.21 -58.69 -30.97
CA LEU A 328 -12.28 -59.76 -29.96
C LEU A 328 -13.66 -60.44 -29.85
N GLY A 329 -14.64 -60.04 -30.67
CA GLY A 329 -15.95 -60.72 -30.78
C GLY A 329 -16.97 -60.38 -29.68
N PHE A 330 -16.86 -59.21 -29.03
CA PHE A 330 -17.86 -58.76 -28.06
C PHE A 330 -19.04 -58.08 -28.76
N ASP A 331 -20.25 -58.63 -28.60
CA ASP A 331 -21.51 -57.97 -29.00
C ASP A 331 -21.74 -56.76 -28.09
N SER A 332 -21.68 -55.56 -28.67
CA SER A 332 -21.87 -54.31 -27.95
C SER A 332 -22.89 -53.43 -28.68
N ASP A 333 -23.79 -52.82 -27.90
CA ASP A 333 -24.68 -51.74 -28.34
C ASP A 333 -23.84 -50.52 -28.75
N GLY A 334 -23.22 -50.59 -29.93
CA GLY A 334 -22.18 -49.66 -30.40
C GLY A 334 -22.65 -48.21 -30.61
N LEU A 335 -23.97 -47.99 -30.67
CA LEU A 335 -24.55 -46.66 -30.85
C LEU A 335 -24.30 -45.76 -29.62
N GLY A 336 -24.39 -46.30 -28.40
CA GLY A 336 -24.20 -45.53 -27.17
C GLY A 336 -22.76 -45.02 -27.00
N TRP A 337 -21.79 -45.87 -27.32
CA TRP A 337 -20.37 -45.51 -27.26
C TRP A 337 -19.98 -44.48 -28.33
N GLY A 338 -20.53 -44.60 -29.54
CA GLY A 338 -20.29 -43.62 -30.62
C GLY A 338 -20.74 -42.21 -30.23
N ILE A 339 -21.93 -42.07 -29.64
CA ILE A 339 -22.45 -40.77 -29.18
C ILE A 339 -21.58 -40.20 -28.05
N ALA A 340 -21.19 -41.02 -27.07
CA ALA A 340 -20.35 -40.58 -25.96
C ALA A 340 -18.97 -40.06 -26.41
N VAL A 341 -18.33 -40.75 -27.38
CA VAL A 341 -17.04 -40.34 -27.96
C VAL A 341 -17.16 -39.01 -28.70
N VAL A 342 -18.20 -38.84 -29.53
CA VAL A 342 -18.41 -37.60 -30.30
C VAL A 342 -18.70 -36.43 -29.37
N CYS A 343 -19.60 -36.61 -28.40
CA CYS A 343 -19.92 -35.57 -27.43
C CYS A 343 -18.70 -35.20 -26.57
N GLY A 344 -17.95 -36.18 -26.07
CA GLY A 344 -16.71 -35.95 -25.31
C GLY A 344 -15.67 -35.20 -26.14
N GLY A 345 -15.45 -35.61 -27.40
CA GLY A 345 -14.51 -34.94 -28.30
C GLY A 345 -14.87 -33.48 -28.57
N LEU A 346 -16.15 -33.17 -28.81
CA LEU A 346 -16.63 -31.80 -29.04
C LEU A 346 -16.47 -30.92 -27.79
N VAL A 347 -16.84 -31.42 -26.61
CA VAL A 347 -16.64 -30.71 -25.34
C VAL A 347 -15.15 -30.46 -25.12
N GLY A 348 -14.29 -31.46 -25.39
CA GLY A 348 -12.85 -31.33 -25.29
C GLY A 348 -12.26 -30.26 -26.21
N LEU A 349 -12.67 -30.25 -27.48
CA LEU A 349 -12.24 -29.27 -28.49
C LEU A 349 -12.68 -27.84 -28.17
N MET A 350 -13.84 -27.66 -27.52
CA MET A 350 -14.31 -26.33 -27.12
C MET A 350 -13.62 -25.82 -25.84
N THR A 351 -13.50 -26.67 -24.83
CA THR A 351 -13.05 -26.27 -23.49
C THR A 351 -11.54 -26.07 -23.41
N LEU A 352 -10.75 -26.85 -24.16
CA LEU A 352 -9.29 -26.76 -24.15
C LEU A 352 -8.75 -25.39 -24.63
N PRO A 353 -9.06 -24.88 -25.84
CA PRO A 353 -8.54 -23.60 -26.30
C PRO A 353 -9.05 -22.43 -25.46
N PHE A 354 -10.30 -22.52 -24.98
CA PHE A 354 -10.87 -21.53 -24.07
C PHE A 354 -10.12 -21.51 -22.73
N GLY A 355 -9.87 -22.67 -22.13
CA GLY A 355 -9.09 -22.81 -20.89
C GLY A 355 -7.67 -22.27 -21.04
N ILE A 356 -6.98 -22.60 -22.15
CA ILE A 356 -5.64 -22.09 -22.46
C ILE A 356 -5.66 -20.56 -22.61
N ASN A 357 -6.66 -20.00 -23.29
CA ASN A 357 -6.76 -18.55 -23.48
C ASN A 357 -6.98 -17.83 -22.15
N VAL A 358 -7.94 -18.30 -21.34
CA VAL A 358 -8.20 -17.76 -19.99
C VAL A 358 -6.96 -17.87 -19.09
N TRP A 359 -6.26 -19.00 -19.11
CA TRP A 359 -5.03 -19.17 -18.34
C TRP A 359 -3.91 -18.22 -18.81
N ARG A 360 -3.73 -18.04 -20.12
CA ARG A 360 -2.74 -17.11 -20.69
C ARG A 360 -3.06 -15.66 -20.34
N LEU A 361 -4.32 -15.24 -20.43
CA LEU A 361 -4.76 -13.89 -20.06
C LEU A 361 -4.47 -13.61 -18.58
N ASN A 362 -4.84 -14.54 -17.69
CA ASN A 362 -4.57 -14.37 -16.26
C ASN A 362 -3.09 -14.39 -15.90
N LYS A 363 -2.28 -15.24 -16.55
CA LYS A 363 -0.83 -15.26 -16.36
C LYS A 363 -0.19 -13.95 -16.81
N ARG A 364 -0.68 -13.38 -17.92
CA ARG A 364 -0.25 -12.07 -18.43
C ARG A 364 -0.57 -10.98 -17.41
N GLU A 365 -1.81 -10.92 -16.94
CA GLU A 365 -2.25 -9.92 -15.97
C GLU A 365 -1.45 -10.01 -14.66
N HIS A 366 -1.25 -11.22 -14.15
CA HIS A 366 -0.43 -11.44 -12.96
C HIS A 366 1.03 -11.01 -13.16
N THR A 367 1.60 -11.24 -14.35
CA THR A 367 2.96 -10.81 -14.67
C THR A 367 3.07 -9.29 -14.72
N LEU A 368 2.10 -8.60 -15.33
CA LEU A 368 2.02 -7.14 -15.38
C LEU A 368 1.82 -6.51 -13.99
N ARG A 369 0.99 -7.11 -13.13
CA ARG A 369 0.82 -6.64 -11.74
C ARG A 369 2.12 -6.74 -10.93
N LEU A 370 2.88 -7.82 -11.10
CA LEU A 370 4.11 -8.05 -10.32
C LEU A 370 5.36 -7.37 -10.88
N ARG A 371 5.47 -7.25 -12.21
CA ARG A 371 6.69 -6.80 -12.89
C ARG A 371 6.49 -5.62 -13.82
N GLY A 372 5.25 -5.22 -14.08
CA GLY A 372 4.96 -4.10 -14.97
C GLY A 372 5.41 -2.79 -14.36
N THR A 373 6.06 -1.96 -15.17
CA THR A 373 6.46 -0.61 -14.82
C THR A 373 5.35 0.35 -15.24
N SER A 374 4.99 1.31 -14.37
CA SER A 374 3.97 2.30 -14.66
C SER A 374 4.54 3.40 -15.56
N HIS A 375 3.86 3.68 -16.67
CA HIS A 375 4.24 4.71 -17.64
C HIS A 375 3.03 5.57 -18.00
N VAL A 376 3.29 6.83 -18.36
CA VAL A 376 2.27 7.72 -18.90
C VAL A 376 2.06 7.39 -20.37
N ALA A 377 0.80 7.23 -20.76
CA ALA A 377 0.37 6.98 -22.13
C ALA A 377 -0.58 8.07 -22.60
N HIS A 378 -0.40 8.55 -23.83
CA HIS A 378 -1.33 9.47 -24.48
C HIS A 378 -2.33 8.70 -25.34
N VAL A 379 -3.61 9.01 -25.20
CA VAL A 379 -4.67 8.41 -26.03
C VAL A 379 -4.60 9.02 -27.44
N LEU A 380 -4.26 8.20 -28.43
CA LEU A 380 -4.22 8.59 -29.84
C LEU A 380 -5.58 8.42 -30.52
N SER A 381 -6.29 7.33 -30.20
CA SER A 381 -7.65 7.09 -30.67
C SER A 381 -8.43 6.28 -29.63
N CYS A 382 -9.74 6.51 -29.55
CA CYS A 382 -10.64 5.73 -28.71
C CYS A 382 -11.94 5.51 -29.48
N THR A 383 -12.17 4.28 -29.92
CA THR A 383 -13.36 3.89 -30.67
C THR A 383 -14.26 3.03 -29.79
N GLN A 384 -15.49 3.48 -29.57
CA GLN A 384 -16.50 2.69 -28.86
C GLN A 384 -16.95 1.53 -29.74
N MET A 385 -16.97 0.31 -29.18
CA MET A 385 -17.48 -0.87 -29.88
C MET A 385 -19.01 -0.98 -29.71
N GLU A 386 -19.70 -1.52 -30.71
CA GLU A 386 -21.18 -1.40 -30.88
C GLU A 386 -22.04 -2.10 -29.80
N ARG A 387 -21.44 -2.83 -28.85
CA ARG A 387 -22.20 -3.63 -27.86
C ARG A 387 -21.88 -3.22 -26.43
N PRO A 388 -22.55 -2.20 -25.86
CA PRO A 388 -22.47 -1.95 -24.43
C PRO A 388 -22.95 -3.18 -23.66
N VAL A 389 -22.23 -3.54 -22.60
CA VAL A 389 -22.64 -4.53 -21.60
C VAL A 389 -23.12 -3.73 -20.41
N GLU A 390 -24.25 -4.06 -19.80
CA GLU A 390 -24.91 -3.24 -18.76
C GLU A 390 -23.91 -2.59 -17.76
N GLY A 391 -23.81 -1.25 -17.79
CA GLY A 391 -22.89 -0.45 -16.96
C GLY A 391 -21.45 -0.27 -17.49
N SER A 392 -21.06 -0.97 -18.55
CA SER A 392 -19.71 -0.96 -19.13
C SER A 392 -19.70 -0.82 -20.66
N ILE A 393 -18.74 -0.05 -21.15
CA ILE A 393 -18.56 0.24 -22.57
C ILE A 393 -17.26 -0.42 -23.03
N PRO A 394 -17.32 -1.39 -23.97
CA PRO A 394 -16.12 -1.86 -24.64
C PRO A 394 -15.56 -0.75 -25.53
N ILE A 395 -14.29 -0.42 -25.34
CA ILE A 395 -13.56 0.54 -26.17
C ILE A 395 -12.28 -0.08 -26.74
N ASP A 396 -11.98 0.27 -27.98
CA ASP A 396 -10.70 0.00 -28.64
C ASP A 396 -9.87 1.29 -28.61
N ILE A 397 -8.72 1.24 -27.94
CA ILE A 397 -7.90 2.41 -27.65
C ILE A 397 -6.53 2.23 -28.30
N GLU A 398 -6.10 3.22 -29.07
CA GLU A 398 -4.72 3.37 -29.48
C GLU A 398 -4.01 4.36 -28.56
N LEU A 399 -2.83 3.99 -28.08
CA LEU A 399 -2.08 4.69 -27.05
C LEU A 399 -0.65 4.92 -27.53
N LEU A 400 -0.06 6.06 -27.19
CA LEU A 400 1.36 6.30 -27.31
C LEU A 400 1.96 6.28 -25.91
N VAL A 401 2.69 5.21 -25.56
CA VAL A 401 3.39 5.14 -24.28
C VAL A 401 4.82 5.64 -24.52
N THR A 402 5.28 6.51 -23.63
CA THR A 402 6.63 7.06 -23.66
C THR A 402 7.37 6.60 -22.41
N PRO A 403 8.15 5.49 -22.48
CA PRO A 403 8.97 5.06 -21.36
C PRO A 403 10.12 6.04 -21.13
N ASP A 404 10.56 6.19 -19.87
CA ASP A 404 11.59 7.19 -19.50
C ASP A 404 12.92 6.96 -20.25
N ASP A 405 13.28 5.70 -20.52
CA ASP A 405 14.56 5.30 -21.11
C ASP A 405 14.44 4.60 -22.49
N ALA A 406 13.28 4.67 -23.15
CA ALA A 406 13.04 3.97 -24.41
C ALA A 406 12.21 4.80 -25.40
N PRO A 407 12.31 4.55 -26.72
CA PRO A 407 11.50 5.25 -27.70
C PRO A 407 10.01 5.05 -27.44
N ALA A 408 9.20 6.04 -27.80
CA ALA A 408 7.76 5.95 -27.67
C ALA A 408 7.21 4.82 -28.57
N HIS A 409 6.29 4.03 -28.01
CA HIS A 409 5.69 2.90 -28.70
C HIS A 409 4.17 3.07 -28.80
N ARG A 410 3.61 2.73 -29.95
CA ARG A 410 2.17 2.69 -30.17
C ARG A 410 1.60 1.36 -29.74
N TYR A 411 0.50 1.41 -28.99
CA TYR A 411 -0.23 0.25 -28.53
C TYR A 411 -1.67 0.34 -28.92
N ARG A 412 -2.27 -0.79 -29.26
CA ARG A 412 -3.70 -0.91 -29.47
C ARG A 412 -4.23 -1.96 -28.52
N THR A 413 -5.23 -1.62 -27.73
CA THR A 413 -5.81 -2.53 -26.75
C THR A 413 -7.31 -2.34 -26.66
N GLN A 414 -8.01 -3.44 -26.40
CA GLN A 414 -9.45 -3.45 -26.13
C GLN A 414 -9.66 -3.61 -24.64
N THR A 415 -10.48 -2.74 -24.05
CA THR A 415 -10.80 -2.80 -22.62
C THR A 415 -12.26 -2.46 -22.37
N MET A 416 -12.76 -2.91 -21.22
CA MET A 416 -14.08 -2.55 -20.72
C MET A 416 -13.90 -1.37 -19.76
N ILE A 417 -14.62 -0.28 -19.99
CA ILE A 417 -14.64 0.87 -19.07
C ILE A 417 -16.03 1.05 -18.50
N VAL A 418 -16.13 1.58 -17.28
CA VAL A 418 -17.42 2.00 -16.74
C VAL A 418 -17.88 3.24 -17.52
N ALA A 419 -19.16 3.32 -17.90
CA ALA A 419 -19.67 4.40 -18.76
C ALA A 419 -19.31 5.81 -18.26
N ARG A 420 -19.30 6.01 -16.94
CA ARG A 420 -18.91 7.28 -16.29
C ARG A 420 -17.45 7.72 -16.52
N MET A 421 -16.57 6.79 -16.91
CA MET A 421 -15.15 7.07 -17.15
C MET A 421 -14.86 7.43 -18.61
N GLN A 422 -15.85 7.43 -19.50
CA GLN A 422 -15.65 7.63 -20.94
C GLN A 422 -14.91 8.94 -21.27
N SER A 423 -15.14 10.00 -20.50
CA SER A 423 -14.45 11.29 -20.66
C SER A 423 -12.93 11.19 -20.43
N ASN A 424 -12.47 10.26 -19.60
CA ASN A 424 -11.04 10.09 -19.31
C ASN A 424 -10.27 9.47 -20.49
N PHE A 425 -10.98 8.91 -21.48
CA PHE A 425 -10.42 8.27 -22.67
C PHE A 425 -10.58 9.14 -23.93
N ALA A 426 -10.82 10.44 -23.77
CA ALA A 426 -10.83 11.37 -24.89
C ALA A 426 -9.44 11.40 -25.58
N VAL A 427 -9.42 11.56 -26.91
CA VAL A 427 -8.17 11.70 -27.66
C VAL A 427 -7.36 12.87 -27.10
N GLY A 428 -6.08 12.63 -26.83
CA GLY A 428 -5.17 13.57 -26.17
C GLY A 428 -5.10 13.44 -24.65
N SER A 429 -5.98 12.66 -24.01
CA SER A 429 -5.88 12.43 -22.57
C SER A 429 -4.64 11.61 -22.21
N THR A 430 -4.16 11.82 -20.98
CA THR A 430 -3.08 11.04 -20.38
C THR A 430 -3.66 10.00 -19.44
N LEU A 431 -3.15 8.78 -19.55
CA LEU A 431 -3.55 7.63 -18.75
C LEU A 431 -2.29 6.93 -18.23
N ILE A 432 -2.38 6.31 -17.06
CA ILE A 432 -1.28 5.52 -16.51
C ILE A 432 -1.49 4.07 -16.95
N PHE A 433 -0.44 3.46 -17.50
CA PHE A 433 -0.44 2.06 -17.92
C PHE A 433 0.74 1.32 -17.32
N ARG A 434 0.53 0.06 -16.94
CA ARG A 434 1.62 -0.86 -16.65
C ARG A 434 2.05 -1.56 -17.94
N VAL A 435 3.33 -1.45 -18.26
CA VAL A 435 3.94 -2.10 -19.43
C VAL A 435 4.83 -3.26 -18.95
N ASP A 436 4.80 -4.40 -19.65
CA ASP A 436 5.75 -5.49 -19.37
C ASP A 436 7.14 -5.08 -19.90
N PRO A 437 8.17 -4.97 -19.04
CA PRO A 437 9.50 -4.52 -19.47
C PRO A 437 10.16 -5.45 -20.49
N LYS A 438 9.69 -6.70 -20.63
CA LYS A 438 10.21 -7.67 -21.59
C LYS A 438 9.42 -7.75 -22.89
N ASP A 439 8.18 -7.28 -22.87
CA ASP A 439 7.26 -7.38 -24.00
C ASP A 439 6.43 -6.11 -24.02
N ALA A 440 6.98 -5.10 -24.66
CA ALA A 440 6.40 -3.77 -24.69
C ALA A 440 4.94 -3.84 -25.21
N ALA A 441 4.60 -4.78 -26.09
CA ALA A 441 3.23 -5.02 -26.60
C ALA A 441 2.19 -5.37 -25.53
N ARG A 442 2.61 -5.63 -24.29
CA ARG A 442 1.72 -5.93 -23.18
C ARG A 442 1.56 -4.71 -22.30
N VAL A 443 0.37 -4.13 -22.37
CA VAL A 443 -0.04 -3.01 -21.53
C VAL A 443 -1.30 -3.36 -20.76
N GLN A 444 -1.37 -2.93 -19.51
CA GLN A 444 -2.57 -2.99 -18.69
C GLN A 444 -2.88 -1.57 -18.19
N LEU A 445 -4.10 -1.11 -18.45
CA LEU A 445 -4.58 0.17 -17.93
C LEU A 445 -4.52 0.11 -16.40
N GLU A 446 -3.74 1.01 -15.80
CA GLU A 446 -3.80 1.29 -14.38
C GLU A 446 -4.92 2.31 -14.25
N VAL A 447 -6.15 1.82 -14.03
CA VAL A 447 -7.33 2.68 -13.95
C VAL A 447 -7.01 3.78 -12.95
N PRO A 448 -6.89 5.05 -13.38
CA PRO A 448 -6.59 6.12 -12.47
C PRO A 448 -7.75 6.14 -11.48
N VAL A 449 -7.39 5.95 -10.21
CA VAL A 449 -8.28 6.22 -9.10
C VAL A 449 -8.68 7.67 -9.27
N GLN A 450 -9.92 7.92 -9.71
CA GLN A 450 -10.48 9.26 -9.62
C GLN A 450 -10.51 9.58 -8.13
N ARG A 451 -9.59 10.46 -7.71
CA ARG A 451 -9.70 11.20 -6.45
C ARG A 451 -10.68 12.34 -6.63
#